data_AF-A0A8I5YC48-F1
#
_entry.id   AF-A0A8I5YC48-F1
#
_cell.length_a   1.000
_cell.length_b   1.000
_cell.length_c   1.000
_cell.angle_alpha   90.00
_cell.angle_beta   90.00
_cell.angle_gamma   90.00
#
_symmetry.space_group_name_H-M   'P 1'
#
loop_
_entity.id
_entity.type
_entity.pdbx_description
1 polymer ?
#
loop_
_entity_poly.entity_id
_entity_poly.type
_entity_poly.pdbx_seq_one_letter_code
_entity_poly.pdbx_strand_id
1 'polypeptide(L)'
;DIMMTQSPLSVAVTPGESASISCRSSKSLLHSNGITYLSWYLQRPEKSPQLLIYQISNLASGVSGRFSGSGSGTDFTLKISRVETEDVGIYYCVQFLEVPPTVLQP
;
A
#
# COMPACT_ATOMS: atom_id res chain seq x y z
N ASP A 1 2.12 -0.11 19.72
CA ASP A 1 2.17 -0.82 18.44
C ASP A 1 0.96 -0.48 17.61
N ILE A 2 1.17 -0.25 16.31
CA ILE A 2 0.12 0.05 15.35
C ILE A 2 -0.08 -1.18 14.48
N MET A 3 -1.27 -1.76 14.54
CA MET A 3 -1.62 -2.93 13.75
C MET A 3 -2.18 -2.49 12.39
N MET A 4 -1.68 -3.12 11.33
CA MET A 4 -2.12 -2.89 9.95
C MET A 4 -2.91 -4.11 9.47
N THR A 5 -4.12 -3.90 8.95
CA THR A 5 -4.98 -4.96 8.40
C THR A 5 -5.30 -4.65 6.95
N GLN A 6 -5.09 -5.62 6.05
CA GLN A 6 -5.35 -5.45 4.63
C GLN A 6 -6.55 -6.30 4.18
N SER A 7 -7.29 -5.82 3.18
CA SER A 7 -8.33 -6.62 2.53
C SER A 7 -8.50 -6.23 1.05
N PRO A 8 -8.84 -7.19 0.17
CA PRO A 8 -8.91 -8.63 0.45
C PRO A 8 -7.50 -9.25 0.56
N LEU A 9 -7.41 -10.50 1.04
CA LEU A 9 -6.12 -11.22 1.15
C LEU A 9 -5.54 -11.61 -0.22
N SER A 10 -6.38 -11.76 -1.23
CA SER A 10 -6.00 -12.04 -2.61
C SER A 10 -7.01 -11.40 -3.55
N VAL A 11 -6.53 -10.91 -4.70
CA VAL A 11 -7.37 -10.38 -5.78
C VAL A 11 -6.96 -11.08 -7.07
N ALA A 12 -7.91 -11.74 -7.72
CA ALA A 12 -7.76 -12.19 -9.09
C ALA A 12 -8.38 -11.13 -10.02
N VAL A 13 -7.61 -10.66 -11.00
CA VAL A 13 -8.01 -9.63 -11.96
C VAL A 13 -7.50 -9.99 -13.35
N THR A 14 -8.19 -9.55 -14.39
CA THR A 14 -7.72 -9.68 -15.77
C THR A 14 -6.90 -8.46 -16.18
N PRO A 15 -5.88 -8.62 -17.04
CA PRO A 15 -5.11 -7.48 -17.55
C PRO A 15 -6.02 -6.43 -18.20
N GLY A 16 -5.79 -5.17 -17.85
CA GLY A 16 -6.62 -4.04 -18.29
C GLY A 16 -7.71 -3.63 -17.30
N GLU A 17 -8.12 -4.50 -16.37
CA GLU A 17 -9.06 -4.14 -15.30
C GLU A 17 -8.40 -3.27 -14.22
N SER A 18 -9.23 -2.64 -13.40
CA SER A 18 -8.76 -1.95 -12.20
C SER A 18 -8.78 -2.88 -10.99
N ALA A 19 -7.80 -2.73 -10.09
CA ALA A 19 -7.75 -3.43 -8.81
C ALA A 19 -7.66 -2.44 -7.64
N SER A 20 -8.13 -2.83 -6.46
CA SER A 20 -7.97 -2.04 -5.24
C SER A 20 -7.69 -2.91 -4.03
N ILE A 21 -6.82 -2.44 -3.14
CA ILE A 21 -6.49 -3.07 -1.86
C ILE A 21 -6.75 -2.04 -0.76
N SER A 22 -7.59 -2.42 0.20
CA SER A 22 -7.85 -1.61 1.39
C SER A 22 -6.84 -1.93 2.47
N CYS A 23 -6.48 -0.92 3.26
CA CYS A 23 -5.63 -1.04 4.43
C CYS A 23 -6.20 -0.21 5.58
N ARG A 24 -6.34 -0.82 6.75
CA ARG A 24 -6.79 -0.17 7.97
C ARG A 24 -5.72 -0.21 9.03
N SER A 25 -5.44 0.93 9.64
CA SER A 25 -4.58 1.04 10.83
C SER A 25 -5.40 1.05 12.11
N SER A 26 -4.87 0.51 13.20
CA SER A 26 -5.53 0.51 14.52
C SER A 26 -5.54 1.89 15.21
N LYS A 27 -4.74 2.85 14.71
CA LYS A 27 -4.63 4.22 15.19
C LYS A 27 -4.42 5.18 14.02
N SER A 28 -4.69 6.46 14.23
CA SER A 28 -4.32 7.50 13.27
C SER A 28 -2.83 7.45 12.96
N LEU A 29 -2.49 7.56 11.67
CA LEU A 29 -1.12 7.64 11.18
C LEU A 29 -0.63 9.08 10.95
N LEU A 30 -1.46 10.07 11.30
CA LEU A 30 -1.11 11.49 11.20
C LEU A 30 -0.13 11.88 12.30
N HIS A 31 1.07 12.31 11.91
CA HIS A 31 2.08 12.81 12.81
C HIS A 31 1.89 14.31 13.11
N SER A 32 2.55 14.82 14.15
CA SER A 32 2.45 16.21 14.61
C SER A 32 2.93 17.25 13.58
N ASN A 33 3.72 16.84 12.59
CA ASN A 33 4.14 17.67 11.46
C ASN A 33 3.10 17.75 10.32
N GLY A 34 1.92 17.16 10.51
CA GLY A 34 0.86 17.15 9.50
C GLY A 34 1.04 16.11 8.39
N ILE A 35 2.07 15.26 8.47
CA ILE A 35 2.33 14.20 7.49
C ILE A 35 1.75 12.88 8.00
N THR A 36 1.08 12.14 7.13
CA THR A 36 0.70 10.76 7.41
C THR A 36 1.75 9.79 6.90
N TYR A 37 2.28 8.95 7.80
CA TYR A 37 3.36 8.00 7.49
C TYR A 37 2.81 6.63 7.14
N LEU A 38 2.28 6.52 5.92
CA LEU A 38 1.85 5.27 5.30
C LEU A 38 2.50 5.11 3.94
N SER A 39 2.99 3.90 3.67
CA SER A 39 3.59 3.52 2.41
C SER A 39 3.05 2.19 1.90
N TRP A 40 3.03 2.05 0.58
CA TRP A 40 2.71 0.81 -0.12
C TRP A 40 3.97 0.24 -0.76
N TYR A 41 4.16 -1.07 -0.61
CA TYR A 41 5.23 -1.83 -1.24
C TYR A 41 4.65 -2.93 -2.11
N LEU A 42 5.35 -3.25 -3.19
CA LEU A 42 5.08 -4.41 -4.04
C LEU A 42 6.28 -5.34 -4.03
N GLN A 43 6.02 -6.60 -3.69
CA GLN A 43 6.97 -7.70 -3.81
C GLN A 43 6.55 -8.62 -4.95
N ARG A 44 7.27 -8.52 -6.07
CA ARG A 44 7.13 -9.44 -7.19
C ARG A 44 7.76 -10.81 -6.86
N PRO A 45 7.36 -11.89 -7.55
CA PRO A 45 8.00 -13.19 -7.40
C PRO A 45 9.52 -13.10 -7.46
N GLU A 46 10.19 -13.73 -6.48
CA GLU A 46 11.67 -13.78 -6.38
C GLU A 46 12.37 -12.42 -6.27
N LYS A 47 11.64 -11.35 -5.96
CA LYS A 47 12.18 -10.01 -5.71
C LYS A 47 12.01 -9.61 -4.25
N SER A 48 12.83 -8.65 -3.83
CA SER A 48 12.59 -7.93 -2.57
C SER A 48 11.41 -6.96 -2.72
N PRO A 49 10.72 -6.63 -1.62
CA PRO A 49 9.70 -5.58 -1.62
C PRO A 49 10.28 -4.23 -2.12
N GLN A 50 9.58 -3.60 -3.05
CA GLN A 50 9.95 -2.29 -3.60
C GLN A 50 8.89 -1.25 -3.23
N LEU A 51 9.33 -0.04 -2.88
CA LEU A 51 8.43 1.07 -2.56
C LEU A 51 7.63 1.47 -3.80
N LEU A 52 6.31 1.50 -3.67
CA LEU A 52 5.40 2.02 -4.70
C LEU A 52 4.96 3.44 -4.39
N ILE A 53 4.42 3.64 -3.19
CA ILE A 53 3.79 4.89 -2.77
C ILE A 53 4.24 5.20 -1.35
N TYR A 54 4.55 6.47 -1.07
CA TYR A 54 4.85 6.96 0.28
C TYR A 54 3.98 8.17 0.62
N GLN A 55 3.81 8.45 1.91
CA GLN A 55 2.97 9.54 2.42
C GLN A 55 1.57 9.55 1.77
N ILE A 56 0.90 8.39 1.83
CA ILE A 56 -0.43 8.13 1.26
C ILE A 56 -0.47 8.08 -0.27
N SER A 57 0.02 9.10 -0.98
CA SER A 57 -0.29 9.28 -2.41
C SER A 57 0.91 9.60 -3.31
N ASN A 58 2.12 9.80 -2.77
CA ASN A 58 3.29 10.13 -3.58
C ASN A 58 3.90 8.88 -4.20
N LEU A 59 3.94 8.82 -5.53
CA LEU A 59 4.60 7.74 -6.26
C LEU A 59 6.11 7.78 -6.05
N ALA A 60 6.71 6.61 -5.82
CA ALA A 60 8.16 6.48 -5.86
C ALA A 60 8.68 6.65 -7.30
N SER A 61 9.98 6.98 -7.42
CA SER A 61 10.61 7.18 -8.73
C SER A 61 10.48 5.93 -9.61
N GLY A 62 10.10 6.12 -10.87
CA GLY A 62 9.94 5.04 -11.85
C GLY A 62 8.64 4.22 -11.71
N VAL A 63 7.80 4.50 -10.71
CA VAL A 63 6.50 3.82 -10.56
C VAL A 63 5.49 4.41 -11.54
N SER A 64 4.78 3.53 -12.25
CA SER A 64 3.78 3.95 -13.23
C SER A 64 2.62 4.74 -12.59
N GLY A 65 2.15 5.77 -13.29
CA GLY A 65 1.00 6.60 -12.89
C GLY A 65 -0.34 5.85 -12.82
N ARG A 66 -0.37 4.56 -13.16
CA ARG A 66 -1.54 3.68 -12.96
C ARG A 66 -1.76 3.30 -11.49
N PHE A 67 -0.73 3.40 -10.65
CA PHE A 67 -0.85 3.27 -9.21
C PHE A 67 -1.32 4.58 -8.58
N SER A 68 -2.17 4.48 -7.56
CA SER A 68 -2.61 5.62 -6.77
C SER A 68 -2.93 5.17 -5.35
N GLY A 69 -2.56 6.00 -4.38
CA GLY A 69 -2.87 5.79 -2.98
C GLY A 69 -3.79 6.89 -2.48
N SER A 70 -4.72 6.52 -1.61
CA SER A 70 -5.69 7.43 -1.02
C SER A 70 -6.01 6.99 0.41
N GLY A 71 -6.59 7.89 1.19
CA GLY A 71 -7.00 7.57 2.55
C GLY A 71 -6.83 8.72 3.52
N SER A 72 -7.45 8.58 4.68
CA SER A 72 -7.34 9.54 5.78
C SER A 72 -7.73 8.87 7.10
N GLY A 73 -7.28 9.44 8.21
CA GLY A 73 -7.53 8.87 9.53
C GLY A 73 -6.88 7.49 9.68
N THR A 74 -7.71 6.45 9.63
CA THR A 74 -7.32 5.05 9.80
C THR A 74 -7.51 4.19 8.57
N ASP A 75 -8.09 4.73 7.49
CA ASP A 75 -8.55 3.95 6.35
C ASP A 75 -7.86 4.43 5.08
N PHE A 76 -7.19 3.49 4.40
CA PHE A 76 -6.35 3.73 3.24
C PHE A 76 -6.66 2.75 2.12
N THR A 77 -6.37 3.14 0.89
CA THR A 77 -6.62 2.32 -0.29
C THR A 77 -5.52 2.52 -1.32
N LEU A 78 -4.95 1.42 -1.78
CA LEU A 78 -4.18 1.36 -3.02
C LEU A 78 -5.14 1.04 -4.17
N LYS A 79 -5.00 1.76 -5.28
CA LYS A 79 -5.74 1.52 -6.51
C LYS A 79 -4.78 1.42 -7.68
N ILE A 80 -5.02 0.42 -8.53
CA ILE A 80 -4.36 0.24 -9.82
C ILE A 80 -5.44 0.47 -10.87
N SER A 81 -5.29 1.50 -11.71
CA SER A 81 -6.33 1.87 -12.68
C SER A 81 -6.38 0.94 -13.89
N ARG A 82 -5.24 0.37 -14.26
CA ARG A 82 -5.08 -0.60 -15.34
C ARG A 82 -4.00 -1.60 -14.94
N VAL A 83 -4.42 -2.81 -14.62
CA VAL A 83 -3.54 -3.90 -14.20
C VAL A 83 -2.79 -4.46 -15.40
N GLU A 84 -1.50 -4.72 -15.22
CA GLU A 84 -0.59 -5.30 -16.20
C GLU A 84 0.07 -6.56 -15.64
N THR A 85 0.71 -7.36 -16.50
CA THR A 85 1.35 -8.62 -16.11
C THR A 85 2.47 -8.42 -15.07
N GLU A 86 3.12 -7.26 -15.07
CA GLU A 86 4.16 -6.91 -14.11
C GLU A 86 3.66 -6.56 -12.70
N ASP A 87 2.34 -6.46 -12.49
CA ASP A 87 1.74 -6.16 -11.18
C ASP A 87 1.60 -7.38 -10.29
N VAL A 88 1.79 -8.57 -10.83
CA VAL A 88 1.65 -9.81 -10.07
C VAL A 88 2.66 -9.80 -8.93
N GLY A 89 2.16 -9.85 -7.70
CA GLY A 89 2.98 -9.84 -6.50
C GLY A 89 2.15 -9.65 -5.23
N ILE A 90 2.86 -9.61 -4.12
CA ILE A 90 2.31 -9.36 -2.79
C ILE A 90 2.44 -7.86 -2.50
N TYR A 91 1.33 -7.24 -2.11
CA TYR A 91 1.29 -5.83 -1.75
C TYR A 91 1.25 -5.67 -0.23
N TYR A 92 2.10 -4.80 0.28
CA TYR A 92 2.18 -4.52 1.72
C TYR A 92 1.86 -3.06 1.99
N CYS A 93 0.96 -2.85 2.95
CA CYS A 93 0.68 -1.56 3.55
C CYS A 93 1.47 -1.43 4.86
N VAL A 94 2.35 -0.43 4.94
CA VAL A 94 3.30 -0.27 6.04
C VAL A 94 3.17 1.12 6.64
N GLN A 95 3.14 1.20 7.98
CA GLN A 95 3.20 2.46 8.71
C GLN A 95 4.61 2.72 9.25
N PHE A 96 5.01 3.99 9.31
CA PHE A 96 6.32 4.41 9.84
C PHE A 96 6.21 5.44 10.98
N LEU A 97 5.08 5.47 11.67
CA LEU A 97 4.83 6.35 12.82
C LEU A 97 5.38 5.76 14.13
N GLU A 98 5.16 4.47 14.39
CA GLU A 98 5.71 3.74 15.55
C GLU A 98 6.67 2.64 15.07
N VAL A 99 7.73 2.36 15.85
CA VAL A 99 8.67 1.24 15.63
C VAL A 99 8.37 0.13 16.65
N PRO A 100 8.34 -1.15 16.24
CA PRO A 100 8.63 -1.66 14.89
C PRO A 100 7.51 -1.37 13.88
N PRO A 101 7.82 -1.17 12.59
CA PRO A 101 6.80 -1.19 11.54
C PRO A 101 6.11 -2.56 11.51
N THR A 102 4.83 -2.61 11.87
CA THR A 102 4.06 -3.85 11.87
C THR A 102 3.52 -4.15 10.47
N VAL A 103 3.82 -5.34 9.96
CA VAL A 103 3.20 -5.94 8.79
C VAL A 103 2.65 -7.29 9.21
N LEU A 104 1.34 -7.46 9.18
CA LEU A 104 0.75 -8.79 9.31
C LEU A 104 0.83 -9.47 7.95
N GLN A 105 1.73 -10.46 7.84
CA GLN A 105 1.73 -11.39 6.72
C GLN A 105 0.50 -12.30 6.86
N PRO A 106 -0.22 -12.62 5.76
CA PRO A 106 -1.26 -13.65 5.76
C PRO A 106 -0.72 -15.01 6.22
#